data_AF-A0A3M2CCD7-F1
#
_entry.id   AF-A0A3M2CCD7-F1
#
_cell.length_a   1.000
_cell.length_b   1.000
_cell.length_c   1.000
_cell.angle_alpha   90.00
_cell.angle_beta   90.00
_cell.angle_gamma   90.00
#
_symmetry.space_group_name_H-M   'P 1'
#
loop_
_entity.id
_entity.type
_entity.pdbx_description
1 polymer ?
#
loop_
_entity_poly.entity_id
_entity_poly.type
_entity_poly.pdbx_seq_one_letter_code
_entity_poly.pdbx_strand_id
1 'polypeptide(L)'
;MLDTIGGAFNLLLVIVGFGGVIFIHELGHFLAAKWMGVRVLQFAIGFGSALVSYRKGLGWRVGSSEKEYKRLIEDEPLGLAERDPETVSPTEYRLNWIPFGGYVKMLGQEDIDPAATSAEPDSYSQKPVWRRMVIISAGVVMNIVLAAALFMVVYMVGRTAATPRIGAIAPGSPAQAAALVSGDPAGTPAALAPGDRVVRIAGARPKSFNDVSLEVIMASPGEPVRIEVQRDGVPGPLVFEATPVKSDATGMLMLGLAPAATNRLITAEDAGVDEGLVREALDAAGLAGAEPGMTLVAVDGVAPTGPWALVEALESSGGAPVRAEFRDDTGRASAFEIDPDPVFQSAVTVFRGTDEKTLIGHLLGLTPALKVAQVTPRAAGAGLRVGDLVARVGALDWPNIAQAIGEIRVHRGSTVDLSVMRDGRRVALSPDVNRRGQVGFTPAEAFKDAAIVTRPIDPAHDDPDETA
;
A
#
# COMPACT_ATOMS: atom_id res chain seq x y z
N MET A 1 7.00 10.90 -23.08
CA MET A 1 5.96 11.94 -23.29
C MET A 1 4.77 11.70 -22.37
N LEU A 2 4.26 10.46 -22.26
CA LEU A 2 3.21 10.08 -21.30
C LEU A 2 3.63 10.27 -19.83
N ASP A 3 4.85 9.89 -19.44
CA ASP A 3 5.34 10.09 -18.05
C ASP A 3 5.44 11.57 -17.66
N THR A 4 5.80 12.43 -18.60
CA THR A 4 5.88 13.88 -18.40
C THR A 4 4.48 14.50 -18.24
N ILE A 5 3.49 13.97 -18.96
CA ILE A 5 2.09 14.39 -18.85
C ILE A 5 1.50 13.92 -17.51
N GLY A 6 1.78 12.69 -17.09
CA GLY A 6 1.38 12.17 -15.76
C GLY A 6 2.01 12.97 -14.62
N GLY A 7 3.30 13.30 -14.72
CA GLY A 7 3.98 14.16 -13.76
C GLY A 7 3.38 15.58 -13.68
N ALA A 8 3.09 16.20 -14.83
CA ALA A 8 2.46 17.52 -14.87
C ALA A 8 1.03 17.52 -14.30
N PHE A 9 0.27 16.46 -14.57
CA PHE A 9 -1.08 16.29 -14.01
C PHE A 9 -1.05 16.10 -12.49
N ASN A 10 -0.13 15.28 -11.97
CA ASN A 10 0.05 15.11 -10.53
C ASN A 10 0.48 16.42 -9.85
N LEU A 11 1.37 17.18 -10.48
CA LEU A 11 1.74 18.51 -9.99
C LEU A 11 0.54 19.46 -9.93
N LEU A 12 -0.30 19.46 -10.96
CA LEU A 12 -1.54 20.24 -10.97
C LEU A 12 -2.48 19.82 -9.82
N LEU A 13 -2.66 18.52 -9.60
CA LEU A 13 -3.47 18.00 -8.49
C LEU A 13 -2.92 18.43 -7.12
N VAL A 14 -1.60 18.41 -6.95
CA VAL A 14 -0.97 18.89 -5.70
C VAL A 14 -1.23 20.39 -5.51
N ILE A 15 -1.10 21.21 -6.56
CA ILE A 15 -1.37 22.65 -6.49
C ILE A 15 -2.83 22.90 -6.13
N VAL A 16 -3.76 22.22 -6.80
CA VAL A 16 -5.20 22.35 -6.54
C VAL A 16 -5.55 21.86 -5.14
N GLY A 17 -5.02 20.72 -4.71
CA GLY A 17 -5.26 20.15 -3.38
C GLY A 17 -4.76 21.06 -2.26
N PHE A 18 -3.50 21.51 -2.35
CA PHE A 18 -2.92 22.41 -1.36
C PHE A 18 -3.59 23.79 -1.36
N GLY A 19 -3.89 24.33 -2.55
CA GLY A 19 -4.67 25.56 -2.70
C GLY A 19 -6.06 25.45 -2.07
N GLY A 20 -6.74 24.32 -2.25
CA GLY A 20 -8.03 24.03 -1.65
C GLY A 20 -7.99 23.97 -0.12
N VAL A 21 -6.96 23.33 0.46
CA VAL A 21 -6.78 23.28 1.92
C VAL A 21 -6.57 24.68 2.49
N ILE A 22 -5.70 25.48 1.90
CA ILE A 22 -5.51 26.88 2.35
C ILE A 22 -6.78 27.68 2.17
N PHE A 23 -7.48 27.54 1.06
CA PHE A 23 -8.74 28.25 0.83
C PHE A 23 -9.77 27.98 1.93
N ILE A 24 -9.93 26.71 2.31
CA ILE A 24 -10.85 26.33 3.39
C ILE A 24 -10.39 26.84 4.76
N HIS A 25 -9.08 26.88 5.00
CA HIS A 25 -8.49 27.50 6.19
C HIS A 25 -8.84 29.00 6.28
N GLU A 26 -8.57 29.75 5.21
CA GLU A 26 -8.86 31.19 5.12
C GLU A 26 -10.37 31.47 5.19
N LEU A 27 -11.19 30.60 4.59
CA LEU A 27 -12.65 30.68 4.72
C LEU A 27 -13.09 30.57 6.20
N GLY A 28 -12.42 29.76 7.00
CA GLY A 28 -12.65 29.67 8.44
C GLY A 28 -12.44 31.00 9.15
N HIS A 29 -11.29 31.63 8.96
CA HIS A 29 -11.00 32.95 9.50
C HIS A 29 -12.02 34.00 9.03
N PHE A 30 -12.35 34.00 7.74
CA PHE A 30 -13.33 34.91 7.16
C PHE A 30 -14.72 34.79 7.81
N LEU A 31 -15.24 33.57 7.87
CA LEU A 31 -16.57 33.31 8.44
C LEU A 31 -16.62 33.66 9.92
N ALA A 32 -15.58 33.31 10.68
CA ALA A 32 -15.50 33.65 12.10
C ALA A 32 -15.38 35.16 12.33
N ALA A 33 -14.59 35.86 11.52
CA ALA A 33 -14.45 37.32 11.60
C ALA A 33 -15.78 38.02 11.34
N LYS A 34 -16.50 37.61 10.29
CA LYS A 34 -17.84 38.12 9.97
C LYS A 34 -18.83 37.83 11.09
N TRP A 35 -18.83 36.62 11.64
CA TRP A 35 -19.70 36.23 12.74
C TRP A 35 -19.43 37.02 14.04
N MET A 36 -18.15 37.32 14.32
CA MET A 36 -17.74 38.10 15.50
C MET A 36 -17.87 39.62 15.34
N GLY A 37 -18.36 40.08 14.19
CA GLY A 37 -18.53 41.50 13.88
C GLY A 37 -17.21 42.24 13.70
N VAL A 38 -16.21 41.57 13.11
CA VAL A 38 -14.94 42.18 12.68
C VAL A 38 -15.05 42.52 11.19
N ARG A 39 -14.65 43.75 10.83
CA ARG A 39 -14.67 44.18 9.43
C ARG A 39 -13.57 43.47 8.65
N VAL A 40 -13.97 42.70 7.64
CA VAL A 40 -13.04 42.13 6.66
C VAL A 40 -12.93 43.07 5.49
N LEU A 41 -11.70 43.46 5.13
CA LEU A 41 -11.40 44.34 4.01
C LEU A 41 -11.22 43.55 2.72
N GLN A 42 -10.54 42.40 2.78
CA GLN A 42 -10.24 41.58 1.61
C GLN A 42 -10.36 40.09 1.93
N PHE A 43 -10.97 39.34 1.02
CA PHE A 43 -10.97 37.89 1.00
C PHE A 43 -10.45 37.46 -0.38
N ALA A 44 -9.23 36.92 -0.43
CA ALA A 44 -8.55 36.65 -1.69
C ALA A 44 -8.21 35.17 -1.84
N ILE A 45 -8.45 34.66 -3.04
CA ILE A 45 -7.95 33.36 -3.50
C ILE A 45 -6.69 33.63 -4.32
N GLY A 46 -5.57 33.04 -3.89
CA GLY A 46 -4.27 33.24 -4.49
C GLY A 46 -3.50 34.47 -3.98
N PHE A 47 -2.28 34.66 -4.49
CA PHE A 47 -1.40 35.79 -4.17
C PHE A 47 -1.15 36.72 -5.36
N GLY A 48 -0.69 37.94 -5.07
CA GLY A 48 -0.33 38.94 -6.06
C GLY A 48 -1.47 39.92 -6.40
N SER A 49 -1.41 40.52 -7.58
CA SER A 49 -2.44 41.45 -8.05
C SER A 49 -3.74 40.71 -8.35
N ALA A 50 -4.86 41.39 -8.07
CA ALA A 50 -6.18 40.89 -8.43
C ALA A 50 -6.28 40.75 -9.96
N LEU A 51 -6.64 39.56 -10.43
CA LEU A 51 -7.06 39.33 -11.81
C LEU A 51 -8.49 39.87 -11.98
N VAL A 52 -9.36 39.45 -11.07
CA VAL A 52 -10.76 39.90 -11.00
C VAL A 52 -11.14 40.10 -9.54
N SER A 53 -11.96 41.11 -9.28
CA SER A 53 -12.54 41.36 -7.97
C SER A 53 -14.04 41.57 -8.05
N TYR A 54 -14.72 41.23 -6.97
CA TYR A 54 -16.12 41.50 -6.74
C TYR A 54 -16.30 42.22 -5.41
N ARG A 55 -17.04 43.32 -5.42
CA ARG A 55 -17.44 44.03 -4.20
C ARG A 55 -18.94 44.28 -4.26
N LYS A 56 -19.68 43.78 -3.26
CA LYS A 56 -21.13 44.00 -3.16
C LYS A 56 -21.38 45.52 -3.12
N GLY A 57 -22.20 46.03 -4.05
CA GLY A 57 -22.45 47.46 -4.26
C GLY A 57 -21.70 48.09 -5.44
N LEU A 58 -20.50 47.60 -5.78
CA LEU A 58 -19.75 48.03 -6.97
C LEU A 58 -19.81 47.02 -8.14
N GLY A 59 -20.02 45.74 -7.84
CA GLY A 59 -20.06 44.65 -8.82
C GLY A 59 -18.67 44.11 -9.15
N TRP A 60 -18.52 43.58 -10.36
CA TRP A 60 -17.28 42.98 -10.86
C TRP A 60 -16.32 44.04 -11.40
N ARG A 61 -15.02 43.85 -11.19
CA ARG A 61 -13.93 44.64 -11.78
C ARG A 61 -12.82 43.72 -12.26
N VAL A 62 -12.26 44.03 -13.44
CA VAL A 62 -10.97 43.49 -13.85
C VAL A 62 -9.90 44.25 -13.04
N GLY A 63 -9.07 43.54 -12.30
CA GLY A 63 -8.25 44.17 -11.26
C GLY A 63 -8.97 44.39 -9.94
N SER A 64 -8.39 45.22 -9.08
CA SER A 64 -8.92 45.52 -7.75
C SER A 64 -9.89 46.71 -7.76
N SER A 65 -11.00 46.58 -7.03
CA SER A 65 -11.96 47.66 -6.76
C SER A 65 -11.55 48.58 -5.60
N GLU A 66 -10.43 48.31 -4.93
CA GLU A 66 -9.97 49.06 -3.74
C GLU A 66 -9.80 50.56 -3.98
N LYS A 67 -9.25 50.94 -5.14
CA LYS A 67 -9.05 52.37 -5.48
C LYS A 67 -10.38 53.11 -5.61
N GLU A 68 -11.37 52.47 -6.23
CA GLU A 68 -12.71 53.02 -6.41
C GLU A 68 -13.44 53.13 -5.06
N TYR A 69 -13.32 52.09 -4.21
CA TYR A 69 -13.89 52.09 -2.87
C TYR A 69 -13.27 53.17 -1.96
N LYS A 70 -11.95 53.35 -1.99
CA LYS A 70 -11.28 54.39 -1.19
C LYS A 70 -11.71 55.79 -1.57
N ARG A 71 -11.79 56.10 -2.87
CA ARG A 71 -12.31 57.38 -3.34
C ARG A 71 -13.72 57.63 -2.83
N LEU A 72 -14.59 56.61 -2.90
CA LEU A 72 -15.97 56.70 -2.42
C LEU A 72 -16.04 57.09 -0.92
N ILE A 73 -15.15 56.53 -0.10
CA ILE A 73 -15.08 56.83 1.34
C ILE A 73 -14.46 58.21 1.60
N GLU A 74 -13.45 58.61 0.83
CA GLU A 74 -12.80 59.92 0.93
C GLU A 74 -13.69 61.08 0.46
N ASP A 75 -14.53 60.84 -0.56
CA ASP A 75 -15.42 61.82 -1.18
C ASP A 75 -16.72 62.05 -0.39
N GLU A 76 -17.12 61.11 0.49
CA GLU A 76 -18.35 61.19 1.30
C GLU A 76 -18.39 62.42 2.22
N PRO A 77 -17.39 62.68 3.10
CA PRO A 77 -17.43 63.85 3.98
C PRO A 77 -17.29 65.18 3.21
N LEU A 78 -16.88 65.12 1.93
CA LEU A 78 -16.79 66.26 1.03
C LEU A 78 -18.08 66.49 0.24
N GLY A 79 -19.07 65.61 0.33
CA GLY A 79 -20.30 65.66 -0.47
C GLY A 79 -20.08 65.39 -1.96
N LEU A 80 -18.96 64.76 -2.32
CA LEU A 80 -18.56 64.46 -3.70
C LEU A 80 -18.81 63.00 -4.10
N ALA A 81 -19.27 62.16 -3.16
CA ALA A 81 -19.47 60.74 -3.39
C ALA A 81 -20.57 60.49 -4.44
N GLU A 82 -20.20 59.79 -5.53
CA GLU A 82 -21.13 59.43 -6.60
C GLU A 82 -22.19 58.39 -6.15
N ARG A 83 -21.96 57.72 -5.01
CA ARG A 83 -22.86 56.73 -4.41
C ARG A 83 -22.78 56.79 -2.90
N ASP A 84 -23.84 56.34 -2.24
CA ASP A 84 -23.85 56.16 -0.79
C ASP A 84 -22.89 55.02 -0.39
N PRO A 85 -21.81 55.30 0.37
CA PRO A 85 -20.86 54.27 0.77
C PRO A 85 -21.45 53.20 1.69
N GLU A 86 -22.54 53.48 2.43
CA GLU A 86 -23.20 52.48 3.27
C GLU A 86 -23.81 51.34 2.46
N THR A 87 -24.14 51.61 1.20
CA THR A 87 -24.67 50.59 0.27
C THR A 87 -23.57 49.66 -0.28
N VAL A 88 -22.30 49.97 -0.03
CA VAL A 88 -21.14 49.24 -0.54
C VAL A 88 -20.47 48.45 0.57
N SER A 89 -20.26 47.16 0.33
CA SER A 89 -19.56 46.29 1.28
C SER A 89 -18.09 46.70 1.44
N PRO A 90 -17.56 46.75 2.67
CA PRO A 90 -16.14 47.01 2.92
C PRO A 90 -15.25 45.85 2.48
N THR A 91 -15.83 44.65 2.28
CA THR A 91 -15.10 43.46 1.82
C THR A 91 -15.03 43.39 0.31
N GLU A 92 -13.80 43.23 -0.19
CA GLU A 92 -13.51 42.87 -1.56
C GLU A 92 -13.17 41.38 -1.68
N TYR A 93 -13.89 40.67 -2.55
CA TYR A 93 -13.61 39.29 -2.92
C TYR A 93 -12.69 39.29 -4.14
N ARG A 94 -11.54 38.63 -4.08
CA ARG A 94 -10.54 38.68 -5.16
C ARG A 94 -10.13 37.28 -5.61
N LEU A 95 -9.90 37.15 -6.91
CA LEU A 95 -9.11 36.06 -7.49
C LEU A 95 -7.80 36.68 -8.01
N ASN A 96 -6.68 36.23 -7.48
CA ASN A 96 -5.36 36.77 -7.79
C ASN A 96 -4.62 35.89 -8.83
N TRP A 97 -3.57 36.45 -9.43
CA TRP A 97 -2.80 35.80 -10.51
C TRP A 97 -2.09 34.51 -10.10
N ILE A 98 -1.61 34.40 -8.87
CA ILE A 98 -0.91 33.20 -8.39
C ILE A 98 -1.94 32.32 -7.70
N PRO A 99 -2.36 31.16 -8.27
CA PRO A 99 -3.49 30.36 -7.79
C PRO A 99 -3.15 29.52 -6.54
N PHE A 100 -2.10 29.88 -5.82
CA PHE A 100 -1.65 29.16 -4.64
C PHE A 100 -2.09 29.90 -3.39
N GLY A 101 -2.81 29.22 -2.50
CA GLY A 101 -3.23 29.78 -1.22
C GLY A 101 -4.30 30.87 -1.32
N GLY A 102 -4.25 31.81 -0.39
CA GLY A 102 -5.20 32.90 -0.22
C GLY A 102 -4.90 33.65 1.08
N TYR A 103 -5.64 34.72 1.33
CA TYR A 103 -5.53 35.43 2.60
C TYR A 103 -6.82 36.19 2.94
N VAL A 104 -7.03 36.40 4.23
CA VAL A 104 -8.09 37.27 4.76
C VAL A 104 -7.48 38.50 5.42
N LYS A 105 -7.74 39.69 4.84
CA LYS A 105 -7.33 40.95 5.44
C LYS A 105 -8.44 41.51 6.33
N MET A 106 -8.20 41.55 7.64
CA MET A 106 -9.11 42.10 8.64
C MET A 106 -8.70 43.52 9.04
N LEU A 107 -9.68 44.35 9.39
CA LEU A 107 -9.40 45.70 9.92
C LEU A 107 -8.69 45.59 11.27
N GLY A 108 -7.56 46.28 11.43
CA GLY A 108 -6.76 46.28 12.66
C GLY A 108 -6.01 44.98 12.96
N GLN A 109 -5.80 44.15 11.93
CA GLN A 109 -4.82 43.07 11.91
C GLN A 109 -3.91 43.32 10.70
N GLU A 110 -2.73 43.91 10.94
CA GLU A 110 -1.71 44.09 9.91
C GLU A 110 -0.59 43.07 10.11
N ASP A 111 -0.36 42.22 9.11
CA ASP A 111 0.65 41.16 9.19
C ASP A 111 2.10 41.69 9.10
N ILE A 112 2.28 42.91 8.56
CA ILE A 112 3.59 43.56 8.40
C ILE A 112 3.92 44.46 9.60
N ASP A 113 2.92 45.10 10.20
CA ASP A 113 3.06 45.93 11.39
C ASP A 113 2.08 45.48 12.48
N PRO A 114 2.50 44.57 13.37
CA PRO A 114 1.65 44.07 14.46
C PRO A 114 1.21 45.16 15.46
N ALA A 115 1.83 46.34 15.45
CA ALA A 115 1.49 47.47 16.32
C ALA A 115 0.45 48.43 15.69
N ALA A 116 0.18 48.31 14.39
CA ALA A 116 -0.85 49.08 13.72
C ALA A 116 -2.24 48.72 14.27
N THR A 117 -2.83 49.65 15.02
CA THR A 117 -4.17 49.48 15.61
C THR A 117 -5.15 50.46 14.99
N SER A 118 -6.36 49.98 14.70
CA SER A 118 -7.48 50.84 14.35
C SER A 118 -8.32 51.13 15.60
N ALA A 119 -8.75 52.38 15.76
CA ALA A 119 -9.64 52.81 16.84
C ALA A 119 -11.11 52.40 16.60
N GLU A 120 -11.42 51.87 15.42
CA GLU A 120 -12.77 51.48 15.03
C GLU A 120 -13.32 50.32 15.90
N PRO A 121 -14.57 50.39 16.40
CA PRO A 121 -15.14 49.33 17.26
C PRO A 121 -15.27 47.95 16.60
N ASP A 122 -15.26 47.88 15.27
CA ASP A 122 -15.27 46.65 14.46
C ASP A 122 -13.89 46.23 13.96
N SER A 123 -12.83 46.86 14.47
CA SER A 123 -11.44 46.42 14.36
C SER A 123 -11.22 45.12 15.14
N TYR A 124 -10.41 44.23 14.56
CA TYR A 124 -9.95 43.01 15.20
C TYR A 124 -9.27 43.30 16.54
N SER A 125 -8.38 44.31 16.60
CA SER A 125 -7.62 44.66 17.80
C SER A 125 -8.48 45.15 18.97
N GLN A 126 -9.65 45.73 18.68
CA GLN A 126 -10.60 46.25 19.67
C GLN A 126 -11.54 45.18 20.22
N LYS A 127 -11.60 43.99 19.61
CA LYS A 127 -12.45 42.91 20.13
C LYS A 127 -11.85 42.25 21.39
N PRO A 128 -12.70 41.78 22.31
CA PRO A 128 -12.25 40.94 23.43
C PRO A 128 -11.39 39.76 22.98
N VAL A 129 -10.41 39.39 23.79
CA VAL A 129 -9.43 38.32 23.49
C VAL A 129 -10.13 37.03 23.05
N TRP A 130 -11.21 36.61 23.69
CA TRP A 130 -11.90 35.38 23.32
C TRP A 130 -12.48 35.40 21.89
N ARG A 131 -12.96 36.55 21.40
CA ARG A 131 -13.45 36.68 20.01
C ARG A 131 -12.31 36.57 19.02
N ARG A 132 -11.16 37.18 19.35
CA ARG A 132 -9.93 37.08 18.57
C ARG A 132 -9.42 35.64 18.52
N MET A 133 -9.44 34.95 19.65
CA MET A 133 -9.07 33.53 19.72
C MET A 133 -9.98 32.66 18.85
N VAL A 134 -11.30 32.88 18.86
CA VAL A 134 -12.21 32.16 17.96
C VAL A 134 -11.86 32.40 16.50
N ILE A 135 -11.58 33.64 16.11
CA ILE A 135 -11.19 33.99 14.73
C ILE A 135 -9.88 33.28 14.34
N ILE A 136 -8.84 33.32 15.19
CA ILE A 136 -7.55 32.65 14.91
C ILE A 136 -7.72 31.12 14.88
N SER A 137 -8.51 30.53 15.77
CA SER A 137 -8.67 29.07 15.81
C SER A 137 -9.56 28.56 14.67
N ALA A 138 -10.41 29.40 14.07
CA ALA A 138 -11.37 28.99 13.05
C ALA A 138 -10.72 28.35 11.82
N GLY A 139 -9.55 28.82 11.39
CA GLY A 139 -8.82 28.22 10.27
C GLY A 139 -8.39 26.77 10.56
N VAL A 140 -7.87 26.50 11.76
CA VAL A 140 -7.48 25.15 12.17
C VAL A 140 -8.69 24.24 12.29
N VAL A 141 -9.78 24.73 12.88
CA VAL A 141 -11.04 23.96 13.01
C VAL A 141 -11.60 23.61 11.64
N MET A 142 -11.60 24.53 10.68
CA MET A 142 -12.07 24.25 9.32
C MET A 142 -11.22 23.19 8.61
N ASN A 143 -9.91 23.15 8.85
CA ASN A 143 -9.07 22.08 8.32
C ASN A 143 -9.38 20.70 8.93
N ILE A 144 -9.69 20.65 10.23
CA ILE A 144 -10.12 19.40 10.89
C ILE A 144 -11.45 18.93 10.29
N VAL A 145 -12.40 19.84 10.09
CA VAL A 145 -13.69 19.56 9.45
C VAL A 145 -13.49 19.06 8.01
N LEU A 146 -12.62 19.73 7.24
CA LEU A 146 -12.27 19.31 5.89
C LEU A 146 -11.65 17.91 5.89
N ALA A 147 -10.70 17.63 6.78
CA ALA A 147 -10.08 16.31 6.90
C ALA A 147 -11.12 15.22 7.18
N ALA A 148 -12.03 15.46 8.14
CA ALA A 148 -13.12 14.52 8.44
C ALA A 148 -14.03 14.28 7.23
N ALA A 149 -14.39 15.33 6.50
CA ALA A 149 -15.20 15.23 5.29
C ALA A 149 -14.47 14.47 4.17
N LEU A 150 -13.18 14.76 3.95
CA LEU A 150 -12.37 14.05 2.96
C LEU A 150 -12.23 12.56 3.30
N PHE A 151 -11.98 12.22 4.56
CA PHE A 151 -11.96 10.82 4.99
C PHE A 151 -13.32 10.16 4.76
N MET A 152 -14.42 10.82 5.11
CA MET A 152 -15.76 10.28 4.87
C MET A 152 -16.00 10.00 3.38
N VAL A 153 -15.62 10.92 2.50
CA VAL A 153 -15.73 10.73 1.04
C VAL A 153 -14.85 9.57 0.57
N VAL A 154 -13.60 9.50 1.00
CA VAL A 154 -12.68 8.40 0.64
C VAL A 154 -13.24 7.05 1.05
N TYR A 155 -13.84 6.93 2.24
CA TYR A 155 -14.49 5.69 2.67
C TYR A 155 -15.84 5.45 1.99
N MET A 156 -16.53 6.48 1.52
CA MET A 156 -17.80 6.37 0.79
C MET A 156 -17.61 5.90 -0.66
N VAL A 157 -16.48 6.25 -1.30
CA VAL A 157 -16.13 5.76 -2.65
C VAL A 157 -16.00 4.22 -2.68
N GLY A 158 -15.81 3.58 -1.51
CA GLY A 158 -15.77 2.13 -1.37
C GLY A 158 -14.43 1.55 -1.82
N ARG A 159 -14.04 0.44 -1.19
CA ARG A 159 -12.88 -0.37 -1.62
C ARG A 159 -13.38 -1.75 -1.98
N THR A 160 -12.86 -2.32 -3.06
CA THR A 160 -13.01 -3.75 -3.34
C THR A 160 -12.37 -4.52 -2.20
N ALA A 161 -13.13 -5.41 -1.59
CA ALA A 161 -12.66 -6.27 -0.52
C ALA A 161 -13.05 -7.70 -0.85
N ALA A 162 -12.12 -8.64 -0.66
CA ALA A 162 -12.40 -10.06 -0.83
C ALA A 162 -13.58 -10.45 0.07
N THR A 163 -14.57 -11.15 -0.48
CA THR A 163 -15.69 -11.65 0.32
C THR A 163 -15.18 -12.63 1.38
N PRO A 164 -15.87 -12.80 2.52
CA PRO A 164 -15.47 -13.75 3.57
C PRO A 164 -15.75 -15.21 3.13
N ARG A 165 -15.15 -15.64 2.03
CA ARG A 165 -15.19 -17.00 1.50
C ARG A 165 -13.77 -17.57 1.49
N ILE A 166 -13.64 -18.81 1.94
CA ILE A 166 -12.38 -19.55 1.94
C ILE A 166 -12.07 -19.96 0.50
N GLY A 167 -10.90 -19.58 0.01
CA GLY A 167 -10.40 -19.94 -1.33
C GLY A 167 -9.37 -21.05 -1.32
N ALA A 168 -8.54 -21.09 -0.28
CA ALA A 168 -7.59 -22.18 -0.05
C ALA A 168 -7.33 -22.36 1.44
N ILE A 169 -6.87 -23.56 1.78
CA ILE A 169 -6.46 -23.94 3.14
C ILE A 169 -5.03 -24.45 3.03
N ALA A 170 -4.11 -23.83 3.76
CA ALA A 170 -2.71 -24.21 3.72
C ALA A 170 -2.50 -25.63 4.28
N PRO A 171 -1.72 -26.50 3.62
CA PRO A 171 -1.37 -27.82 4.16
C PRO A 171 -0.64 -27.70 5.51
N GLY A 172 -0.95 -28.60 6.45
CA GLY A 172 -0.40 -28.60 7.80
C GLY A 172 -0.89 -27.46 8.70
N SER A 173 -1.81 -26.62 8.24
CA SER A 173 -2.29 -25.47 9.01
C SER A 173 -3.36 -25.84 10.04
N PRO A 174 -3.59 -24.99 11.06
CA PRO A 174 -4.68 -25.19 12.01
C PRO A 174 -6.05 -25.28 11.37
N ALA A 175 -6.31 -24.55 10.28
CA ALA A 175 -7.57 -24.63 9.55
C ALA A 175 -7.77 -25.99 8.86
N GLN A 176 -6.69 -26.63 8.39
CA GLN A 176 -6.78 -27.98 7.85
C GLN A 176 -7.13 -29.00 8.94
N ALA A 177 -6.60 -28.80 10.14
CA ALA A 177 -6.86 -29.64 11.32
C ALA A 177 -8.12 -29.22 12.10
N ALA A 178 -8.93 -28.29 11.57
CA ALA A 178 -10.09 -27.76 12.28
C ALA A 178 -11.11 -28.87 12.57
N ALA A 179 -11.55 -28.95 13.83
CA ALA A 179 -12.51 -29.95 14.27
C ALA A 179 -13.93 -29.44 14.05
N LEU A 180 -14.79 -30.25 13.42
CA LEU A 180 -16.22 -29.97 13.36
C LEU A 180 -16.84 -30.13 14.75
N VAL A 181 -17.41 -29.04 15.27
CA VAL A 181 -18.06 -28.97 16.59
C VAL A 181 -19.56 -29.22 16.47
N SER A 182 -20.20 -28.66 15.45
CA SER A 182 -21.63 -28.87 15.18
C SER A 182 -22.03 -28.61 13.74
N GLY A 183 -23.15 -29.20 13.33
CA GLY A 183 -23.67 -29.17 11.96
C GLY A 183 -23.72 -30.58 11.35
N ASP A 184 -24.57 -30.77 10.35
CA ASP A 184 -24.66 -32.00 9.59
C ASP A 184 -24.01 -31.76 8.22
N PRO A 185 -22.84 -32.36 7.92
CA PRO A 185 -22.19 -32.17 6.63
C PRO A 185 -22.92 -32.87 5.46
N ALA A 186 -24.05 -33.57 5.70
CA ALA A 186 -24.94 -34.13 4.68
C ALA A 186 -24.20 -34.90 3.56
N GLY A 187 -23.28 -35.79 3.94
CA GLY A 187 -22.49 -36.60 2.99
C GLY A 187 -21.23 -35.92 2.41
N THR A 188 -20.88 -34.72 2.88
CA THR A 188 -19.61 -34.05 2.54
C THR A 188 -18.54 -34.25 3.62
N PRO A 189 -17.26 -34.01 3.31
CA PRO A 189 -16.19 -34.11 4.30
C PRO A 189 -16.41 -33.16 5.49
N ALA A 190 -16.23 -33.69 6.71
CA ALA A 190 -16.34 -32.95 7.98
C ALA A 190 -15.14 -32.04 8.28
N ALA A 191 -14.48 -31.53 7.24
CA ALA A 191 -13.36 -30.59 7.32
C ALA A 191 -13.77 -29.26 6.68
N LEU A 192 -13.11 -28.15 7.07
CA LEU A 192 -13.21 -26.89 6.33
C LEU A 192 -12.79 -27.11 4.87
N ALA A 193 -13.46 -26.43 3.95
CA ALA A 193 -13.22 -26.60 2.51
C ALA A 193 -13.20 -25.25 1.77
N PRO A 194 -12.45 -25.15 0.66
CA PRO A 194 -12.64 -24.07 -0.30
C PRO A 194 -14.12 -23.92 -0.71
N GLY A 195 -14.59 -22.69 -0.83
CA GLY A 195 -15.98 -22.32 -1.11
C GLY A 195 -16.80 -21.97 0.13
N ASP A 196 -16.41 -22.45 1.31
CA ASP A 196 -17.08 -22.15 2.59
C ASP A 196 -17.14 -20.64 2.85
N ARG A 197 -18.34 -20.10 3.07
CA ARG A 197 -18.54 -18.70 3.45
C ARG A 197 -18.48 -18.56 4.96
N VAL A 198 -17.49 -17.86 5.49
CA VAL A 198 -17.39 -17.52 6.91
C VAL A 198 -18.50 -16.54 7.27
N VAL A 199 -19.48 -16.99 8.06
CA VAL A 199 -20.60 -16.16 8.54
C VAL A 199 -20.35 -15.60 9.93
N ARG A 200 -19.52 -16.29 10.73
CA ARG A 200 -19.07 -15.82 12.04
C ARG A 200 -17.68 -16.36 12.36
N ILE A 201 -16.83 -15.55 12.99
CA ILE A 201 -15.53 -16.00 13.48
C ILE A 201 -15.20 -15.26 14.78
N ALA A 202 -14.73 -15.97 15.79
CA ALA A 202 -14.38 -15.40 17.11
C ALA A 202 -15.49 -14.56 17.79
N GLY A 203 -16.76 -14.71 17.41
CA GLY A 203 -17.85 -13.85 17.89
C GLY A 203 -18.38 -12.86 16.86
N ALA A 204 -17.52 -12.39 15.96
CA ALA A 204 -17.80 -11.33 15.01
C ALA A 204 -18.40 -11.83 13.70
N ARG A 205 -19.14 -10.95 13.00
CA ARG A 205 -19.69 -11.19 11.66
C ARG A 205 -18.83 -10.47 10.61
N PRO A 206 -17.91 -11.17 9.92
CA PRO A 206 -17.01 -10.54 8.97
C PRO A 206 -17.77 -10.04 7.73
N LYS A 207 -17.41 -8.85 7.23
CA LYS A 207 -17.90 -8.31 5.95
C LYS A 207 -16.93 -8.60 4.81
N SER A 208 -15.66 -8.78 5.13
CA SER A 208 -14.58 -9.10 4.20
C SER A 208 -13.71 -10.25 4.73
N PHE A 209 -12.87 -10.83 3.87
CA PHE A 209 -11.88 -11.81 4.29
C PHE A 209 -10.80 -11.18 5.17
N ASN A 210 -10.48 -9.90 4.99
CA ASN A 210 -9.57 -9.18 5.87
C ASN A 210 -10.10 -9.14 7.31
N ASP A 211 -11.42 -9.01 7.49
CA ASP A 211 -12.03 -9.11 8.82
C ASP A 211 -11.82 -10.50 9.41
N VAL A 212 -11.94 -11.57 8.59
CA VAL A 212 -11.64 -12.94 9.03
C VAL A 212 -10.19 -13.04 9.52
N SER A 213 -9.23 -12.50 8.75
CA SER A 213 -7.82 -12.49 9.14
C SER A 213 -7.58 -11.66 10.41
N LEU A 214 -8.19 -10.48 10.53
CA LEU A 214 -8.04 -9.61 11.71
C LEU A 214 -8.56 -10.28 12.98
N GLU A 215 -9.73 -10.91 12.94
CA GLU A 215 -10.30 -11.63 14.08
C GLU A 215 -9.39 -12.78 14.55
N VAL A 216 -8.72 -13.46 13.61
CA VAL A 216 -7.71 -14.49 13.93
C VAL A 216 -6.46 -13.88 14.56
N ILE A 217 -5.96 -12.78 14.00
CA ILE A 217 -4.76 -12.08 14.50
C ILE A 217 -4.98 -11.56 15.92
N MET A 218 -6.20 -11.12 16.23
CA MET A 218 -6.59 -10.57 17.54
C MET A 218 -7.04 -11.62 18.55
N ALA A 219 -7.12 -12.90 18.18
CA ALA A 219 -7.50 -13.97 19.09
C ALA A 219 -6.47 -14.15 20.22
N SER A 220 -6.90 -14.75 21.33
CA SER A 220 -5.97 -15.13 22.40
C SER A 220 -5.04 -16.26 21.93
N PRO A 221 -3.71 -16.15 22.10
CA PRO A 221 -2.79 -17.22 21.76
C PRO A 221 -3.13 -18.52 22.51
N GLY A 222 -3.22 -19.64 21.79
CA GLY A 222 -3.49 -20.96 22.35
C GLY A 222 -4.97 -21.26 22.65
N GLU A 223 -5.88 -20.28 22.49
CA GLU A 223 -7.32 -20.52 22.60
C GLU A 223 -7.91 -20.91 21.23
N PRO A 224 -8.78 -21.94 21.16
CA PRO A 224 -9.48 -22.28 19.93
C PRO A 224 -10.37 -21.12 19.44
N VAL A 225 -10.25 -20.79 18.16
CA VAL A 225 -11.15 -19.86 17.50
C VAL A 225 -12.30 -20.64 16.89
N ARG A 226 -13.52 -20.26 17.26
CA ARG A 226 -14.75 -20.80 16.67
C ARG A 226 -15.06 -20.12 15.34
N ILE A 227 -15.28 -20.91 14.31
CA ILE A 227 -15.52 -20.49 12.92
C ILE A 227 -16.84 -21.09 12.48
N GLU A 228 -17.81 -20.24 12.14
CA GLU A 228 -19.09 -20.67 11.57
C GLU A 228 -19.08 -20.38 10.08
N VAL A 229 -19.33 -21.42 9.29
CA VAL A 229 -19.33 -21.32 7.82
C VAL A 229 -20.66 -21.79 7.26
N GLN A 230 -21.12 -21.10 6.22
CA GLN A 230 -22.20 -21.58 5.36
C GLN A 230 -21.55 -22.29 4.17
N ARG A 231 -21.81 -23.59 4.07
CA ARG A 231 -21.42 -24.41 2.91
C ARG A 231 -22.58 -24.51 1.93
N ASP A 232 -22.28 -24.37 0.64
CA ASP A 232 -23.29 -24.48 -0.41
C ASP A 232 -23.80 -25.94 -0.48
N GLY A 233 -25.13 -26.12 -0.55
CA GLY A 233 -25.77 -27.44 -0.53
C GLY A 233 -25.96 -28.08 0.85
N VAL A 234 -25.41 -27.49 1.92
CA VAL A 234 -25.61 -27.95 3.30
C VAL A 234 -26.63 -27.07 4.02
N PRO A 235 -27.70 -27.63 4.61
CA PRO A 235 -28.69 -26.85 5.34
C PRO A 235 -28.11 -26.35 6.69
N GLY A 236 -28.05 -25.02 6.83
CA GLY A 236 -27.56 -24.36 8.04
C GLY A 236 -26.03 -24.21 8.11
N PRO A 237 -25.52 -23.54 9.15
CA PRO A 237 -24.08 -23.32 9.31
C PRO A 237 -23.38 -24.54 9.92
N LEU A 238 -22.18 -24.81 9.42
CA LEU A 238 -21.22 -25.72 10.03
C LEU A 238 -20.34 -24.93 10.99
N VAL A 239 -20.04 -25.51 12.15
CA VAL A 239 -19.25 -24.87 13.20
C VAL A 239 -17.96 -25.65 13.40
N PHE A 240 -16.84 -24.98 13.23
CA PHE A 240 -15.50 -25.52 13.41
C PHE A 240 -14.76 -24.82 14.54
N GLU A 241 -13.81 -25.51 15.14
CA GLU A 241 -12.83 -24.94 16.06
C GLU A 241 -11.42 -25.26 15.59
N ALA A 242 -10.56 -24.24 15.59
CA ALA A 242 -9.16 -24.37 15.27
C ALA A 242 -8.34 -23.42 16.14
N THR A 243 -7.22 -23.89 16.68
CA THR A 243 -6.34 -23.09 17.52
C THR A 243 -5.32 -22.35 16.66
N PRO A 244 -5.34 -21.00 16.59
CA PRO A 244 -4.38 -20.24 15.80
C PRO A 244 -2.96 -20.45 16.30
N VAL A 245 -2.02 -20.50 15.35
CA VAL A 245 -0.58 -20.58 15.64
C VAL A 245 0.09 -19.28 15.23
N LYS A 246 1.16 -18.91 15.93
CA LYS A 246 1.93 -17.72 15.58
C LYS A 246 2.72 -17.99 14.29
N SER A 247 2.50 -17.15 13.29
CA SER A 247 3.28 -17.11 12.05
C SER A 247 4.71 -16.66 12.36
N ASP A 248 5.70 -17.38 11.86
CA ASP A 248 7.11 -16.99 12.01
C ASP A 248 7.50 -15.80 11.15
N ALA A 249 6.87 -15.67 9.98
CA ALA A 249 7.14 -14.59 9.03
C ALA A 249 6.63 -13.23 9.54
N THR A 250 5.49 -13.22 10.24
CA THR A 250 4.81 -11.98 10.63
C THR A 250 4.73 -11.77 12.14
N GLY A 251 4.96 -12.81 12.94
CA GLY A 251 4.73 -12.81 14.38
C GLY A 251 3.25 -12.72 14.77
N MET A 252 2.32 -12.79 13.81
CA MET A 252 0.88 -12.69 14.06
C MET A 252 0.24 -14.09 14.11
N LEU A 253 -0.90 -14.22 14.81
CA LEU A 253 -1.65 -15.47 14.81
C LEU A 253 -2.27 -15.74 13.44
N MET A 254 -2.26 -17.01 13.02
CA MET A 254 -2.81 -17.46 11.74
C MET A 254 -3.51 -18.82 11.87
N LEU A 255 -4.51 -19.01 11.02
CA LEU A 255 -5.19 -20.30 10.82
C LEU A 255 -4.78 -21.00 9.52
N GLY A 256 -4.14 -20.30 8.58
CA GLY A 256 -3.82 -20.84 7.25
C GLY A 256 -5.01 -20.83 6.27
N LEU A 257 -5.94 -19.90 6.43
CA LEU A 257 -7.00 -19.63 5.47
C LEU A 257 -6.56 -18.56 4.46
N ALA A 258 -6.88 -18.76 3.19
CA ALA A 258 -6.68 -17.78 2.13
C ALA A 258 -8.03 -17.37 1.49
N PRO A 259 -8.17 -16.12 1.01
CA PRO A 259 -9.41 -15.65 0.40
C PRO A 259 -9.74 -16.38 -0.90
N ALA A 260 -11.03 -16.48 -1.23
CA ALA A 260 -11.47 -16.85 -2.56
C ALA A 260 -10.86 -15.92 -3.61
N ALA A 261 -10.12 -16.50 -4.56
CA ALA A 261 -9.55 -15.80 -5.70
C ALA A 261 -10.48 -15.90 -6.91
N THR A 262 -10.26 -15.01 -7.88
CA THR A 262 -10.96 -15.05 -9.17
C THR A 262 -10.05 -15.65 -10.24
N ASN A 263 -10.63 -16.12 -11.33
CA ASN A 263 -9.89 -16.57 -12.52
C ASN A 263 -9.34 -15.41 -13.36
N ARG A 264 -9.45 -14.17 -12.86
CA ARG A 264 -9.01 -12.96 -13.54
C ARG A 264 -7.56 -12.66 -13.18
N LEU A 265 -6.72 -12.41 -14.19
CA LEU A 265 -5.36 -11.94 -14.00
C LEU A 265 -5.37 -10.62 -13.24
N ILE A 266 -4.48 -10.51 -12.25
CA ILE A 266 -4.36 -9.33 -11.39
C ILE A 266 -4.06 -8.09 -12.23
N THR A 267 -4.66 -6.95 -11.89
CA THR A 267 -4.36 -5.66 -12.52
C THR A 267 -3.38 -4.84 -11.68
N ALA A 268 -2.78 -3.82 -12.30
CA ALA A 268 -1.97 -2.82 -11.61
C ALA A 268 -2.73 -2.13 -10.48
N GLU A 269 -4.02 -1.85 -10.72
CA GLU A 269 -4.93 -1.26 -9.73
C GLU A 269 -5.19 -2.20 -8.56
N ASP A 270 -5.47 -3.49 -8.83
CA ASP A 270 -5.69 -4.50 -7.80
C ASP A 270 -4.47 -4.69 -6.89
N ALA A 271 -3.27 -4.66 -7.48
CA ALA A 271 -2.01 -4.85 -6.78
C ALA A 271 -1.45 -3.55 -6.15
N GLY A 272 -1.95 -2.37 -6.56
CA GLY A 272 -1.40 -1.08 -6.14
C GLY A 272 0.05 -0.86 -6.60
N VAL A 273 0.43 -1.43 -7.74
CA VAL A 273 1.78 -1.36 -8.32
C VAL A 273 1.74 -0.83 -9.75
N ASP A 274 2.92 -0.56 -10.32
CA ASP A 274 3.04 -0.17 -11.72
C ASP A 274 2.64 -1.33 -12.66
N GLU A 275 1.97 -1.00 -13.77
CA GLU A 275 1.51 -2.00 -14.74
C GLU A 275 2.66 -2.79 -15.39
N GLY A 276 3.84 -2.17 -15.55
CA GLY A 276 5.03 -2.84 -16.04
C GLY A 276 5.47 -3.99 -15.13
N LEU A 277 5.34 -3.83 -13.81
CA LEU A 277 5.67 -4.87 -12.83
C LEU A 277 4.72 -6.06 -12.92
N VAL A 278 3.43 -5.79 -13.16
CA VAL A 278 2.43 -6.85 -13.36
C VAL A 278 2.73 -7.62 -14.63
N ARG A 279 3.07 -6.94 -15.73
CA ARG A 279 3.44 -7.58 -17.00
C ARG A 279 4.71 -8.42 -16.87
N GLU A 280 5.73 -7.90 -16.17
CA GLU A 280 6.96 -8.67 -15.90
C GLU A 280 6.65 -9.95 -15.11
N ALA A 281 5.74 -9.89 -14.13
CA ALA A 281 5.32 -11.07 -13.39
C ALA A 281 4.54 -12.08 -14.25
N LEU A 282 3.68 -11.62 -15.17
CA LEU A 282 2.98 -12.48 -16.13
C LEU A 282 3.96 -13.16 -17.10
N ASP A 283 4.90 -12.40 -17.65
CA ASP A 283 5.95 -12.92 -18.52
C ASP A 283 6.77 -14.01 -17.80
N ALA A 284 7.18 -13.74 -16.55
CA ALA A 284 7.91 -14.69 -15.72
C ALA A 284 7.09 -15.96 -15.40
N ALA A 285 5.76 -15.87 -15.39
CA ALA A 285 4.84 -16.99 -15.20
C ALA A 285 4.52 -17.75 -16.51
N GLY A 286 5.19 -17.43 -17.63
CA GLY A 286 4.94 -18.05 -18.93
C GLY A 286 3.71 -17.51 -19.66
N LEU A 287 3.14 -16.41 -19.20
CA LEU A 287 1.97 -15.75 -19.78
C LEU A 287 2.38 -14.51 -20.60
N ALA A 288 3.48 -14.63 -21.34
CA ALA A 288 4.01 -13.51 -22.10
C ALA A 288 3.00 -13.02 -23.15
N GLY A 289 2.64 -11.74 -23.08
CA GLY A 289 1.61 -11.13 -23.93
C GLY A 289 0.17 -11.29 -23.44
N ALA A 290 -0.06 -11.89 -22.26
CA ALA A 290 -1.34 -11.78 -21.57
C ALA A 290 -1.54 -10.36 -21.02
N GLU A 291 -2.76 -9.83 -21.14
CA GLU A 291 -3.08 -8.51 -20.59
C GLU A 291 -3.61 -8.65 -19.15
N PRO A 292 -3.17 -7.77 -18.23
CA PRO A 292 -3.77 -7.69 -16.90
C PRO A 292 -5.30 -7.55 -16.99
N GLY A 293 -6.03 -8.30 -16.16
CA GLY A 293 -7.50 -8.29 -16.18
C GLY A 293 -8.16 -9.31 -17.12
N MET A 294 -7.42 -10.03 -17.96
CA MET A 294 -7.99 -11.17 -18.72
C MET A 294 -8.46 -12.28 -17.78
N THR A 295 -9.50 -13.02 -18.16
CA THR A 295 -10.09 -14.11 -17.35
C THR A 295 -9.79 -15.48 -17.94
N LEU A 296 -9.26 -16.41 -17.15
CA LEU A 296 -9.06 -17.80 -17.53
C LEU A 296 -10.42 -18.47 -17.79
N VAL A 297 -10.61 -18.97 -19.01
CA VAL A 297 -11.85 -19.60 -19.49
C VAL A 297 -11.70 -21.08 -19.84
N ALA A 298 -10.50 -21.56 -20.10
CA ALA A 298 -10.21 -22.99 -20.28
C ALA A 298 -8.77 -23.34 -19.89
N VAL A 299 -8.57 -24.56 -19.42
CA VAL A 299 -7.28 -25.21 -19.22
C VAL A 299 -7.34 -26.56 -19.91
N ASP A 300 -6.47 -26.80 -20.89
CA ASP A 300 -6.48 -27.98 -21.77
C ASP A 300 -7.86 -28.28 -22.38
N GLY A 301 -8.60 -27.21 -22.72
CA GLY A 301 -9.94 -27.29 -23.31
C GLY A 301 -11.07 -27.55 -22.30
N VAL A 302 -10.77 -27.68 -21.00
CA VAL A 302 -11.74 -27.87 -19.93
C VAL A 302 -12.00 -26.55 -19.22
N ALA A 303 -13.27 -26.22 -18.96
CA ALA A 303 -13.63 -25.03 -18.22
C ALA A 303 -13.08 -25.10 -16.78
N PRO A 304 -12.42 -24.05 -16.27
CA PRO A 304 -11.83 -24.06 -14.95
C PRO A 304 -12.92 -24.15 -13.88
N THR A 305 -12.77 -25.11 -12.96
CA THR A 305 -13.67 -25.34 -11.82
C THR A 305 -13.45 -24.36 -10.67
N GLY A 306 -12.34 -23.61 -10.70
CA GLY A 306 -11.97 -22.61 -9.71
C GLY A 306 -10.67 -21.86 -10.06
N PRO A 307 -10.24 -20.92 -9.20
CA PRO A 307 -9.06 -20.08 -9.43
C PRO A 307 -7.74 -20.85 -9.44
N TRP A 308 -7.73 -22.07 -8.91
CA TRP A 308 -6.55 -22.93 -8.89
C TRP A 308 -6.49 -23.90 -10.06
N ALA A 309 -7.51 -23.95 -10.94
CA ALA A 309 -7.59 -24.95 -12.01
C ALA A 309 -6.35 -24.97 -12.92
N LEU A 310 -5.73 -23.81 -13.18
CA LEU A 310 -4.49 -23.75 -13.96
C LEU A 310 -3.30 -24.34 -13.19
N VAL A 311 -3.19 -24.03 -11.90
CA VAL A 311 -2.12 -24.54 -11.04
C VAL A 311 -2.27 -26.05 -10.86
N GLU A 312 -3.48 -26.53 -10.59
CA GLU A 312 -3.79 -27.96 -10.49
C GLU A 312 -3.47 -28.72 -11.78
N ALA A 313 -3.75 -28.12 -12.95
CA ALA A 313 -3.37 -28.69 -14.24
C ALA A 313 -1.85 -28.75 -14.41
N LEU A 314 -1.12 -27.69 -14.05
CA LEU A 314 0.35 -27.66 -14.08
C LEU A 314 0.97 -28.70 -13.13
N GLU A 315 0.43 -28.85 -11.92
CA GLU A 315 0.90 -29.83 -10.94
C GLU A 315 0.63 -31.27 -11.40
N SER A 316 -0.50 -31.50 -12.06
CA SER A 316 -0.90 -32.82 -12.56
C SER A 316 -0.34 -33.18 -13.94
N SER A 317 0.25 -32.21 -14.67
CA SER A 317 0.76 -32.44 -16.03
C SER A 317 2.01 -33.32 -16.09
N GLY A 318 2.66 -33.55 -14.95
CA GLY A 318 3.91 -34.31 -14.89
C GLY A 318 5.05 -33.69 -15.69
N GLY A 319 5.03 -32.36 -15.87
CA GLY A 319 6.01 -31.62 -16.67
C GLY A 319 5.64 -31.42 -18.14
N ALA A 320 4.48 -31.91 -18.59
CA ALA A 320 3.97 -31.60 -19.92
C ALA A 320 3.44 -30.15 -20.00
N PRO A 321 3.61 -29.44 -21.14
CA PRO A 321 3.03 -28.12 -21.33
C PRO A 321 1.52 -28.12 -21.10
N VAL A 322 1.01 -27.11 -20.41
CA VAL A 322 -0.42 -26.91 -20.15
C VAL A 322 -0.92 -25.74 -20.96
N ARG A 323 -2.01 -25.93 -21.70
CA ARG A 323 -2.61 -24.87 -22.51
C ARG A 323 -3.66 -24.12 -21.71
N ALA A 324 -3.43 -22.84 -21.46
CA ALA A 324 -4.35 -21.95 -20.77
C ALA A 324 -5.01 -20.97 -21.76
N GLU A 325 -6.34 -20.89 -21.77
CA GLU A 325 -7.08 -19.94 -22.58
C GLU A 325 -7.68 -18.84 -21.71
N PHE A 326 -7.38 -17.60 -22.06
CA PHE A 326 -7.86 -16.40 -21.38
C PHE A 326 -8.74 -15.59 -22.31
N ARG A 327 -9.67 -14.82 -21.74
CA ARG A 327 -10.57 -13.93 -22.46
C ARG A 327 -10.47 -12.52 -21.91
N ASP A 328 -10.34 -11.54 -22.80
CA ASP A 328 -10.37 -10.13 -22.43
C ASP A 328 -11.81 -9.60 -22.24
N ASP A 329 -11.93 -8.35 -21.77
CA ASP A 329 -13.22 -7.70 -21.53
C ASP A 329 -14.01 -7.45 -22.84
N THR A 330 -13.38 -7.55 -24.02
CA THR A 330 -14.02 -7.44 -25.34
C THR A 330 -14.55 -8.79 -25.85
N GLY A 331 -14.23 -9.89 -25.15
CA GLY A 331 -14.62 -11.24 -25.48
C GLY A 331 -13.63 -11.99 -26.37
N ARG A 332 -12.48 -11.39 -26.72
CA ARG A 332 -11.44 -12.05 -27.51
C ARG A 332 -10.70 -13.07 -26.65
N ALA A 333 -10.56 -14.28 -27.17
CA ALA A 333 -9.80 -15.35 -26.50
C ALA A 333 -8.35 -15.40 -27.01
N SER A 334 -7.42 -15.60 -26.09
CA SER A 334 -5.99 -15.79 -26.32
C SER A 334 -5.54 -17.04 -25.57
N ALA A 335 -4.78 -17.92 -26.25
CA ALA A 335 -4.26 -19.15 -25.67
C ALA A 335 -2.75 -19.03 -25.45
N PHE A 336 -2.29 -19.57 -24.33
CA PHE A 336 -0.89 -19.59 -23.92
C PHE A 336 -0.51 -21.02 -23.59
N GLU A 337 0.62 -21.49 -24.11
CA GLU A 337 1.23 -22.74 -23.66
C GLU A 337 2.20 -22.40 -22.53
N ILE A 338 1.94 -22.99 -21.37
CA ILE A 338 2.72 -22.77 -20.16
C ILE A 338 3.51 -24.04 -19.90
N ASP A 339 4.83 -23.95 -19.95
CA ASP A 339 5.72 -25.03 -19.59
C ASP A 339 5.84 -25.10 -18.05
N PRO A 340 5.36 -26.18 -17.41
CA PRO A 340 5.53 -26.35 -15.98
C PRO A 340 7.01 -26.47 -15.67
N ASP A 341 7.45 -25.72 -14.67
CA ASP A 341 8.81 -25.76 -14.19
C ASP A 341 8.91 -26.69 -12.98
N PRO A 342 9.47 -27.92 -13.13
CA PRO A 342 9.60 -28.84 -12.02
C PRO A 342 10.63 -28.32 -11.02
N VAL A 343 10.15 -27.70 -9.94
CA VAL A 343 10.99 -27.29 -8.82
C VAL A 343 11.09 -28.41 -7.79
N PHE A 344 12.31 -28.65 -7.29
CA PHE A 344 12.63 -29.81 -6.45
C PHE A 344 11.90 -29.83 -5.09
N GLN A 345 11.32 -28.69 -4.67
CA GLN A 345 10.18 -28.53 -3.75
C GLN A 345 10.09 -27.06 -3.28
N SER A 346 8.88 -26.51 -3.13
CA SER A 346 8.63 -25.19 -2.56
C SER A 346 8.26 -25.30 -1.07
N ALA A 347 9.12 -24.80 -0.18
CA ALA A 347 8.72 -24.44 1.17
C ALA A 347 9.49 -23.19 1.58
N VAL A 348 8.77 -22.07 1.65
CA VAL A 348 9.31 -20.84 2.24
C VAL A 348 9.43 -21.07 3.75
N THR A 349 10.65 -21.29 4.24
CA THR A 349 10.97 -21.12 5.67
C THR A 349 11.92 -19.94 5.79
N VAL A 350 11.41 -18.83 6.32
CA VAL A 350 12.18 -17.63 6.67
C VAL A 350 12.77 -17.82 8.07
N PHE A 351 14.03 -17.42 8.20
CA PHE A 351 14.87 -17.31 9.40
C PHE A 351 14.15 -16.94 10.71
N ARG A 352 14.42 -17.70 11.78
CA ARG A 352 14.21 -17.27 13.18
C ARG A 352 15.55 -16.92 13.85
N GLY A 353 15.46 -16.05 14.86
CA GLY A 353 16.51 -15.87 15.88
C GLY A 353 16.72 -17.12 16.75
N THR A 354 17.40 -16.93 17.88
CA THR A 354 18.51 -17.79 18.36
C THR A 354 18.27 -19.25 18.68
N ASP A 355 17.07 -19.79 18.93
CA ASP A 355 16.98 -21.08 19.66
C ASP A 355 15.97 -22.15 19.20
N GLU A 356 15.44 -22.13 17.96
CA GLU A 356 14.59 -23.24 17.49
C GLU A 356 14.79 -23.60 16.01
N LYS A 357 14.95 -24.90 15.73
CA LYS A 357 15.08 -25.48 14.37
C LYS A 357 13.74 -26.08 13.93
N THR A 358 13.23 -25.73 12.75
CA THR A 358 12.17 -26.51 12.08
C THR A 358 12.47 -26.72 10.58
N LEU A 359 12.18 -27.93 10.13
CA LEU A 359 12.65 -28.60 8.92
C LEU A 359 12.41 -27.83 7.61
N ILE A 360 13.45 -27.78 6.78
CA ILE A 360 13.33 -27.57 5.34
C ILE A 360 13.17 -28.96 4.70
N GLY A 361 11.98 -29.25 4.20
CA GLY A 361 11.68 -30.48 3.49
C GLY A 361 12.27 -30.43 2.08
N HIS A 362 13.50 -30.90 1.93
CA HIS A 362 14.03 -31.34 0.65
C HIS A 362 14.19 -32.86 0.69
N LEU A 363 14.02 -33.54 -0.44
CA LEU A 363 14.39 -34.95 -0.56
C LEU A 363 15.86 -35.09 -0.15
N LEU A 364 16.13 -35.70 1.02
CA LEU A 364 17.47 -35.89 1.62
C LEU A 364 18.17 -34.63 2.19
N GLY A 365 17.46 -33.51 2.40
CA GLY A 365 18.06 -32.28 2.98
C GLY A 365 18.92 -31.45 2.02
N LEU A 366 18.81 -31.71 0.71
CA LEU A 366 19.54 -31.02 -0.37
C LEU A 366 18.84 -29.73 -0.78
N THR A 367 19.47 -28.57 -0.57
CA THR A 367 18.87 -27.27 -0.93
C THR A 367 19.56 -26.67 -2.18
N PRO A 368 18.89 -25.87 -3.02
CA PRO A 368 19.52 -25.23 -4.17
C PRO A 368 20.66 -24.29 -3.76
N ALA A 369 21.71 -24.20 -4.59
CA ALA A 369 22.75 -23.20 -4.38
C ALA A 369 22.20 -21.78 -4.51
N LEU A 370 22.79 -20.85 -3.77
CA LEU A 370 22.47 -19.43 -3.85
C LEU A 370 22.86 -18.85 -5.22
N LYS A 371 21.95 -18.10 -5.84
CA LYS A 371 22.14 -17.31 -7.05
C LYS A 371 21.92 -15.82 -6.77
N VAL A 372 22.60 -14.97 -7.53
CA VAL A 372 22.43 -13.52 -7.49
C VAL A 372 21.31 -13.10 -8.45
N ALA A 373 20.17 -12.66 -7.92
CA ALA A 373 19.02 -12.21 -8.71
C ALA A 373 19.13 -10.74 -9.12
N GLN A 374 19.56 -9.87 -8.21
CA GLN A 374 19.74 -8.44 -8.47
C GLN A 374 20.97 -7.92 -7.74
N VAL A 375 21.57 -6.85 -8.25
CA VAL A 375 22.81 -6.29 -7.70
C VAL A 375 22.67 -4.77 -7.59
N THR A 376 22.94 -4.21 -6.41
CA THR A 376 23.04 -2.75 -6.24
C THR A 376 24.34 -2.21 -6.84
N PRO A 377 24.45 -0.90 -7.13
CA PRO A 377 25.70 -0.31 -7.63
C PRO A 377 26.93 -0.62 -6.76
N ARG A 378 26.75 -0.72 -5.44
CA ARG A 378 27.81 -1.11 -4.49
C ARG A 378 28.32 -2.53 -4.75
N ALA A 379 27.39 -3.50 -4.80
CA ALA A 379 27.76 -4.89 -5.03
C ALA A 379 28.29 -5.11 -6.45
N ALA A 380 27.78 -4.37 -7.44
CA ALA A 380 28.30 -4.39 -8.80
C ALA A 380 29.73 -3.82 -8.87
N GLY A 381 30.03 -2.78 -8.09
CA GLY A 381 31.38 -2.26 -7.91
C GLY A 381 32.37 -3.27 -7.30
N ALA A 382 31.87 -4.21 -6.49
CA ALA A 382 32.65 -5.34 -5.98
C ALA A 382 32.77 -6.51 -6.98
N GLY A 383 32.20 -6.36 -8.19
CA GLY A 383 32.31 -7.33 -9.27
C GLY A 383 31.20 -8.38 -9.33
N LEU A 384 30.19 -8.32 -8.47
CA LEU A 384 29.01 -9.19 -8.53
C LEU A 384 28.13 -8.86 -9.75
N ARG A 385 27.54 -9.87 -10.36
CA ARG A 385 26.63 -9.75 -11.51
C ARG A 385 25.36 -10.57 -11.29
N VAL A 386 24.28 -10.13 -11.91
CA VAL A 386 23.04 -10.92 -11.99
C VAL A 386 23.34 -12.24 -12.71
N GLY A 387 22.83 -13.34 -12.15
CA GLY A 387 23.06 -14.70 -12.65
C GLY A 387 24.27 -15.41 -12.05
N ASP A 388 25.13 -14.71 -11.27
CA ASP A 388 26.25 -15.36 -10.58
C ASP A 388 25.74 -16.43 -9.61
N LEU A 389 26.32 -17.63 -9.67
CA LEU A 389 26.07 -18.71 -8.71
C LEU A 389 27.09 -18.61 -7.58
N VAL A 390 26.64 -18.44 -6.34
CA VAL A 390 27.54 -18.26 -5.20
C VAL A 390 28.12 -19.60 -4.77
N ALA A 391 29.41 -19.75 -5.03
CA ALA A 391 30.15 -20.98 -4.81
C ALA A 391 30.91 -21.01 -3.47
N ARG A 392 31.18 -19.84 -2.87
CA ARG A 392 31.68 -19.70 -1.49
C ARG A 392 31.24 -18.36 -0.89
N VAL A 393 30.94 -18.37 0.40
CA VAL A 393 30.86 -17.16 1.25
C VAL A 393 31.62 -17.49 2.54
N GLY A 394 32.66 -16.73 2.87
CA GLY A 394 33.49 -16.97 4.05
C GLY A 394 33.98 -18.42 4.10
N ALA A 395 33.63 -19.14 5.18
CA ALA A 395 33.97 -20.54 5.36
C ALA A 395 33.05 -21.52 4.60
N LEU A 396 31.90 -21.07 4.11
CA LEU A 396 30.85 -21.93 3.56
C LEU A 396 31.02 -22.11 2.05
N ASP A 397 31.20 -23.35 1.60
CA ASP A 397 31.17 -23.73 0.19
C ASP A 397 29.73 -24.07 -0.23
N TRP A 398 29.30 -23.50 -1.37
CA TRP A 398 27.94 -23.65 -1.90
C TRP A 398 26.85 -23.44 -0.84
N PRO A 399 26.75 -22.25 -0.24
CA PRO A 399 25.73 -22.00 0.75
C PRO A 399 24.35 -21.84 0.09
N ASN A 400 23.32 -22.23 0.81
CA ASN A 400 21.96 -21.80 0.50
C ASN A 400 21.71 -20.36 0.96
N ILE A 401 20.53 -19.81 0.66
CA ILE A 401 20.18 -18.43 1.04
C ILE A 401 20.35 -18.21 2.54
N ALA A 402 19.97 -19.21 3.35
CA ALA A 402 20.02 -19.11 4.80
C ALA A 402 21.44 -19.03 5.35
N GLN A 403 22.25 -20.00 4.97
CA GLN A 403 23.66 -20.10 5.31
C GLN A 403 24.43 -18.85 4.87
N ALA A 404 24.22 -18.39 3.63
CA ALA A 404 24.92 -17.22 3.12
C ALA A 404 24.59 -15.93 3.88
N ILE A 405 23.31 -15.73 4.24
CA ILE A 405 22.91 -14.55 5.04
C ILE A 405 23.51 -14.62 6.45
N GLY A 406 23.53 -15.81 7.07
CA GLY A 406 24.17 -16.04 8.36
C GLY A 406 25.65 -15.66 8.31
N GLU A 407 26.39 -16.24 7.38
CA GLU A 407 27.83 -16.02 7.21
C GLU A 407 28.16 -14.55 6.90
N ILE A 408 27.45 -13.91 5.97
CA ILE A 408 27.68 -12.48 5.64
C ILE A 408 27.49 -11.60 6.89
N ARG A 409 26.56 -11.94 7.79
CA ARG A 409 26.33 -11.16 9.01
C ARG A 409 27.46 -11.30 10.03
N VAL A 410 28.23 -12.38 10.02
CA VAL A 410 29.44 -12.52 10.85
C VAL A 410 30.47 -11.45 10.45
N HIS A 411 30.55 -11.11 9.17
CA HIS A 411 31.48 -10.13 8.61
C HIS A 411 30.99 -8.66 8.67
N ARG A 412 30.07 -8.31 9.58
CA ARG A 412 29.52 -6.93 9.68
C ARG A 412 30.62 -5.87 9.83
N GLY A 413 30.65 -4.93 8.90
CA GLY A 413 31.62 -3.83 8.92
C GLY A 413 33.01 -4.20 8.40
N SER A 414 33.20 -5.41 7.87
CA SER A 414 34.43 -5.85 7.19
C SER A 414 34.13 -6.28 5.75
N THR A 415 35.16 -6.77 5.04
CA THR A 415 34.96 -7.54 3.81
C THR A 415 34.61 -9.00 4.13
N VAL A 416 33.98 -9.68 3.18
CA VAL A 416 33.75 -11.13 3.20
C VAL A 416 34.39 -11.75 1.95
N ASP A 417 35.05 -12.90 2.11
CA ASP A 417 35.55 -13.66 0.96
C ASP A 417 34.36 -14.32 0.25
N LEU A 418 34.19 -14.04 -1.03
CA LEU A 418 33.05 -14.52 -1.80
C LEU A 418 33.55 -15.05 -3.14
N SER A 419 33.15 -16.26 -3.51
CA SER A 419 33.44 -16.76 -4.86
C SER A 419 32.17 -17.12 -5.59
N VAL A 420 32.10 -16.78 -6.87
CA VAL A 420 30.96 -17.08 -7.73
C VAL A 420 31.39 -17.92 -8.91
N MET A 421 30.51 -18.80 -9.39
CA MET A 421 30.62 -19.36 -10.73
C MET A 421 29.90 -18.45 -11.72
N ARG A 422 30.64 -18.02 -12.73
CA ARG A 422 30.19 -17.21 -13.85
C ARG A 422 30.69 -17.85 -15.13
N ASP A 423 29.79 -18.17 -16.05
CA ASP A 423 30.12 -18.80 -17.34
C ASP A 423 31.02 -20.04 -17.19
N GLY A 424 30.76 -20.87 -16.17
CA GLY A 424 31.53 -22.07 -15.88
C GLY A 424 32.91 -21.85 -15.24
N ARG A 425 33.28 -20.61 -14.88
CA ARG A 425 34.54 -20.27 -14.21
C ARG A 425 34.31 -19.70 -12.81
N ARG A 426 35.20 -20.03 -11.89
CA ARG A 426 35.19 -19.46 -10.54
C ARG A 426 35.83 -18.07 -10.55
N VAL A 427 35.12 -17.08 -10.02
CA VAL A 427 35.58 -15.70 -9.85
C VAL A 427 35.60 -15.40 -8.35
N ALA A 428 36.76 -15.02 -7.83
CA ALA A 428 36.91 -14.58 -6.44
C ALA A 428 36.62 -13.08 -6.33
N LEU A 429 35.87 -12.71 -5.31
CA LEU A 429 35.37 -11.37 -5.00
C LEU A 429 35.55 -11.10 -3.51
N SER A 430 35.68 -9.84 -3.12
CA SER A 430 35.79 -9.46 -1.70
C SER A 430 34.93 -8.23 -1.40
N PRO A 431 33.59 -8.37 -1.44
CA PRO A 431 32.70 -7.24 -1.20
C PRO A 431 32.72 -6.76 0.26
N ASP A 432 32.54 -5.45 0.44
CA ASP A 432 32.33 -4.85 1.75
C ASP A 432 30.93 -5.15 2.31
N VAL A 433 30.86 -5.62 3.54
CA VAL A 433 29.62 -5.82 4.29
C VAL A 433 29.31 -4.59 5.15
N ASN A 434 28.14 -3.99 4.96
CA ASN A 434 27.75 -2.82 5.73
C ASN A 434 27.46 -3.16 7.22
N ARG A 435 27.26 -2.15 8.07
CA ARG A 435 26.95 -2.33 9.50
C ARG A 435 25.65 -3.10 9.78
N ARG A 436 24.76 -3.23 8.79
CA ARG A 436 23.52 -4.02 8.86
C ARG A 436 23.74 -5.48 8.43
N GLY A 437 24.95 -5.87 8.02
CA GLY A 437 25.27 -7.22 7.56
C GLY A 437 24.83 -7.47 6.12
N GLN A 438 24.99 -6.48 5.23
CA GLN A 438 24.54 -6.59 3.84
C GLN A 438 25.67 -6.25 2.86
N VAL A 439 25.78 -7.05 1.80
CA VAL A 439 26.67 -6.83 0.64
C VAL A 439 26.00 -5.94 -0.42
N GLY A 440 24.67 -6.08 -0.58
CA GLY A 440 23.89 -5.29 -1.53
C GLY A 440 23.49 -6.04 -2.80
N PHE A 441 23.15 -7.33 -2.69
CA PHE A 441 22.52 -8.10 -3.76
C PHE A 441 21.26 -8.81 -3.24
N THR A 442 20.35 -9.16 -4.14
CA THR A 442 19.14 -9.94 -3.84
C THR A 442 19.41 -11.42 -4.12
N PRO A 443 19.24 -12.31 -3.13
CA PRO A 443 19.42 -13.74 -3.33
C PRO A 443 18.24 -14.36 -4.09
N ALA A 444 18.53 -15.41 -4.87
CA ALA A 444 17.55 -16.30 -5.48
C ALA A 444 18.07 -17.75 -5.45
N GLU A 445 17.21 -18.71 -5.74
CA GLU A 445 17.56 -20.13 -5.78
C GLU A 445 17.93 -20.56 -7.21
N ALA A 446 18.99 -21.36 -7.34
CA ALA A 446 19.53 -21.80 -8.63
C ALA A 446 18.83 -23.04 -9.21
N PHE A 447 17.49 -23.11 -9.20
CA PHE A 447 16.74 -24.32 -9.58
C PHE A 447 17.05 -24.85 -11.00
N LYS A 448 17.26 -23.95 -11.97
CA LYS A 448 17.47 -24.29 -13.40
C LYS A 448 18.94 -24.30 -13.84
N ASP A 449 19.81 -23.65 -13.08
CA ASP A 449 21.11 -23.21 -13.58
C ASP A 449 22.27 -24.10 -13.10
N ALA A 450 22.02 -25.00 -12.14
CA ALA A 450 23.06 -25.84 -11.57
C ALA A 450 22.54 -27.20 -11.10
N ALA A 451 23.20 -28.28 -11.52
CA ALA A 451 23.11 -29.60 -10.87
C ALA A 451 23.79 -29.63 -9.48
N ILE A 452 24.11 -28.45 -8.93
CA ILE A 452 24.91 -28.29 -7.71
C ILE A 452 23.94 -28.07 -6.56
N VAL A 453 23.79 -29.12 -5.76
CA VAL A 453 23.02 -29.13 -4.52
C VAL A 453 23.94 -28.90 -3.32
N THR A 454 23.42 -28.21 -2.32
CA THR A 454 24.12 -27.90 -1.07
C THR A 454 23.98 -29.05 -0.07
N ARG A 455 24.99 -29.26 0.79
CA ARG A 455 24.92 -30.29 1.85
C ARG A 455 23.90 -29.90 2.92
N PRO A 456 23.22 -30.88 3.55
CA PRO A 456 22.30 -30.62 4.66
C PRO A 456 22.97 -29.81 5.78
N ILE A 457 22.20 -28.97 6.46
CA ILE A 457 22.62 -28.34 7.71
C ILE A 457 22.86 -29.46 8.73
N ASP A 458 24.08 -29.57 9.26
CA ASP A 458 24.33 -30.41 10.43
C ASP A 458 23.73 -29.69 11.65
N PRO A 459 22.68 -30.22 12.29
CA PRO A 459 22.10 -29.58 13.45
C PRO A 459 23.06 -29.55 14.66
N ALA A 460 24.19 -30.27 14.64
CA ALA A 460 25.05 -30.41 15.81
C ALA A 460 26.25 -29.44 15.86
N HIS A 461 26.39 -28.48 14.94
CA HIS A 461 27.64 -27.70 14.80
C HIS A 461 27.53 -26.18 14.97
N ASP A 462 26.45 -25.68 15.56
CA ASP A 462 26.22 -24.24 15.80
C ASP A 462 25.71 -23.98 17.23
N ASP A 463 26.34 -24.60 18.23
CA ASP A 463 26.25 -24.11 19.61
C ASP A 463 27.52 -23.31 19.95
N PRO A 464 27.48 -21.96 19.94
CA PRO A 464 28.61 -21.13 20.35
C PRO A 464 28.88 -21.19 21.86
N ASP A 465 27.99 -21.77 22.66
CA ASP A 465 28.09 -21.82 24.13
C ASP A 465 28.63 -23.15 24.68
N GLU A 466 28.97 -24.15 23.84
CA GLU A 466 29.48 -25.44 24.33
C GLU A 466 31.02 -25.55 24.41
N THR A 467 31.76 -24.47 24.15
CA THR A 467 33.19 -24.39 24.49
C THR A 467 33.54 -23.06 25.16
N ALA A 468 33.17 -22.92 26.44
CA ALA A 468 33.84 -22.04 27.41
C ALA A 468 33.73 -22.62 28.82
#